data_AF-A0A0C2D4D0-F1
#
_entry.id   AF-A0A0C2D4D0-F1
#
_cell.length_a   1.000
_cell.length_b   1.000
_cell.length_c   1.000
_cell.angle_alpha   90.00
_cell.angle_beta   90.00
_cell.angle_gamma   90.00
#
_symmetry.space_group_name_H-M   'P 1'
#
loop_
_entity.id
_entity.type
_entity.pdbx_description
1 polymer ?
#
loop_
_entity_poly.entity_id
_entity_poly.type
_entity_poly.pdbx_seq_one_letter_code
_entity_poly.pdbx_strand_id
1 'polypeptide(L)'
;MLFHSTTFAAFFALVWVLYWALHRHTRPKLILLTLASWAFYSAWDWRFTGLLLLSTGVDYVCGRQLARPNSRRGRWLGLSLAVNLGILATFKYLDFFAASMATALTSLGLQADWASLHIILPVGISFYTFQTLGYTIDVYRGRAQPSDDPWQFAAYVAFFPQLVAGPIERASSLLPQLAARPRLTAADQLEGARRFVIGLWKKMILADNLAVYVDWVFVIPADQVAPHQVCLGVLAFAGQIWADFSGYTDMALGIARMLGIRLAENFDAPYFARGPRDFWRRWHISLSTWLRDYLYIPLGGNRRGPARTQINLAITMLLGGLWHGAAWTFVAWGAFHGLWLALERGVSGLRASLGRERSSNFVWVSLGVAATFVMVCLAWLLFRAPSLGVAWGFVRVAIQGAANPASWRDPALLIDAAFVLHFLGPILILQAVRRALPQPGTETAQAHARTRSYVGWMIAVYALIALFAEPHAQPDAPFIYFQF
;
A
#
# COMPACT_ATOMS: atom_id res chain seq x y z
N MET A 1 -11.51 -9.89 10.23
CA MET A 1 -11.59 -8.97 11.40
C MET A 1 -10.79 -7.70 11.09
N LEU A 2 -11.19 -6.53 11.61
CA LEU A 2 -10.47 -5.26 11.41
C LEU A 2 -9.57 -4.94 12.62
N PHE A 3 -8.36 -4.40 12.41
CA PHE A 3 -7.40 -4.13 13.49
C PHE A 3 -7.88 -3.12 14.54
N HIS A 4 -8.76 -2.19 14.16
CA HIS A 4 -9.33 -1.20 15.08
C HIS A 4 -10.57 -1.70 15.85
N SER A 5 -10.99 -2.94 15.64
CA SER A 5 -12.16 -3.52 16.33
C SER A 5 -11.80 -4.08 17.71
N THR A 6 -12.77 -4.04 18.63
CA THR A 6 -12.66 -4.69 19.96
C THR A 6 -12.50 -6.21 19.84
N THR A 7 -13.17 -6.84 18.86
CA THR A 7 -13.03 -8.25 18.54
C THR A 7 -11.58 -8.60 18.19
N PHE A 8 -10.91 -7.77 17.39
CA PHE A 8 -9.50 -7.97 17.08
C PHE A 8 -8.60 -7.79 18.30
N ALA A 9 -8.87 -6.80 19.16
CA ALA A 9 -8.10 -6.60 20.39
C ALA A 9 -8.15 -7.85 21.31
N ALA A 10 -9.34 -8.42 21.50
CA ALA A 10 -9.52 -9.67 22.25
C ALA A 10 -8.80 -10.86 21.59
N PHE A 11 -8.96 -11.01 20.27
CA PHE A 11 -8.25 -12.03 19.49
C PHE A 11 -6.73 -11.90 19.64
N PHE A 12 -6.18 -10.70 19.49
CA PHE A 12 -4.75 -10.46 19.56
C PHE A 12 -4.21 -10.68 20.98
N ALA A 13 -4.94 -10.27 22.02
CA ALA A 13 -4.54 -10.53 23.41
C ALA A 13 -4.41 -12.04 23.67
N LEU A 14 -5.38 -12.84 23.22
CA LEU A 14 -5.32 -14.30 23.31
C LEU A 14 -4.13 -14.87 22.55
N VAL A 15 -3.96 -14.48 21.28
CA VAL A 15 -2.84 -14.94 20.44
C VAL A 15 -1.49 -14.56 21.05
N TRP A 16 -1.37 -13.36 21.60
CA TRP A 16 -0.15 -12.87 22.23
C TRP A 16 0.21 -13.71 23.46
N VAL A 17 -0.75 -13.97 24.36
CA VAL A 17 -0.53 -14.81 25.55
C VAL A 17 -0.10 -16.21 25.14
N LEU A 18 -0.81 -16.84 24.21
CA LEU A 18 -0.49 -18.19 23.74
C LEU A 18 0.86 -18.23 23.01
N TYR A 19 1.17 -17.21 22.21
CA TYR A 19 2.43 -17.10 21.48
C TYR A 19 3.61 -17.06 22.43
N TRP A 20 3.55 -16.22 23.47
CA TRP A 20 4.61 -16.12 24.47
C TRP A 20 4.59 -17.27 25.48
N ALA A 21 3.50 -18.01 25.64
CA ALA A 21 3.53 -19.30 26.35
C ALA A 21 4.29 -20.37 25.55
N LEU A 22 4.13 -20.39 24.22
CA LEU A 22 4.70 -21.40 23.33
C LEU A 22 6.03 -21.02 22.67
N HIS A 23 6.54 -19.80 22.86
CA HIS A 23 7.67 -19.24 22.10
C HIS A 23 8.97 -20.07 22.12
N ARG A 24 9.16 -20.90 23.17
CA ARG A 24 10.33 -21.79 23.30
C ARG A 24 10.26 -23.01 22.38
N HIS A 25 9.06 -23.37 21.90
CA HIS A 25 8.79 -24.53 21.06
C HIS A 25 8.46 -24.09 19.63
N THR A 26 9.41 -24.24 18.71
CA THR A 26 9.27 -23.72 17.33
C THR A 26 8.01 -24.23 16.62
N ARG A 27 7.74 -25.54 16.65
CA ARG A 27 6.61 -26.13 15.90
C ARG A 27 5.24 -25.76 16.48
N PRO A 28 4.95 -25.90 17.79
CA PRO A 28 3.71 -25.39 18.38
C PRO A 28 3.48 -23.89 18.14
N LYS A 29 4.54 -23.07 18.24
CA LYS A 29 4.49 -21.63 17.94
C LYS A 29 4.06 -21.37 16.49
N LEU A 30 4.62 -22.09 15.51
CA LEU A 30 4.27 -21.96 14.09
C LEU A 30 2.84 -22.43 13.81
N ILE A 31 2.42 -23.54 14.42
CA ILE A 31 1.04 -24.03 14.30
C ILE A 31 0.06 -22.98 14.85
N LEU A 32 0.32 -22.45 16.05
CA LEU A 32 -0.50 -21.38 16.64
C LEU A 32 -0.59 -20.17 15.70
N LEU A 33 0.53 -19.66 15.19
CA LEU A 33 0.54 -18.51 14.29
C LEU A 33 -0.26 -18.77 13.01
N THR A 34 -0.10 -19.95 12.41
CA THR A 34 -0.84 -20.35 11.20
C THR A 34 -2.34 -20.44 11.47
N LEU A 35 -2.74 -21.14 12.54
CA LEU A 35 -4.15 -21.30 12.89
C LEU A 35 -4.81 -19.97 13.27
N ALA A 36 -4.13 -19.15 14.08
CA ALA A 36 -4.58 -17.79 14.40
C ALA A 36 -4.76 -16.96 13.11
N SER A 37 -3.83 -17.10 12.17
CA SER A 37 -3.90 -16.36 10.91
C SER A 37 -5.05 -16.79 10.00
N TRP A 38 -5.30 -18.08 9.90
CA TRP A 38 -6.46 -18.60 9.17
C TRP A 38 -7.76 -18.22 9.86
N ALA A 39 -7.83 -18.19 11.19
CA ALA A 39 -9.00 -17.71 11.93
C ALA A 39 -9.25 -16.22 11.65
N PHE A 40 -8.20 -15.39 11.68
CA PHE A 40 -8.28 -13.96 11.37
C PHE A 40 -8.83 -13.70 9.95
N TYR A 41 -8.31 -14.45 8.97
CA TYR A 41 -8.73 -14.33 7.57
C TYR A 41 -10.14 -14.86 7.33
N SER A 42 -10.45 -16.06 7.84
CA SER A 42 -11.76 -16.72 7.70
C SER A 42 -12.90 -15.92 8.33
N ALA A 43 -12.59 -15.07 9.31
CA ALA A 43 -13.57 -14.18 9.93
C ALA A 43 -14.07 -13.06 9.02
N TRP A 44 -13.46 -12.84 7.85
CA TRP A 44 -14.09 -12.06 6.78
C TRP A 44 -15.03 -12.95 5.98
N ASP A 45 -14.51 -14.03 5.38
CA ASP A 45 -15.29 -15.06 4.70
C ASP A 45 -14.46 -16.35 4.57
N TRP A 46 -14.94 -17.43 5.18
CA TRP A 46 -14.23 -18.71 5.26
C TRP A 46 -14.06 -19.40 3.91
N ARG A 47 -14.90 -19.11 2.91
CA ARG A 47 -14.86 -19.74 1.58
C ARG A 47 -13.54 -19.42 0.87
N PHE A 48 -13.06 -18.19 1.05
CA PHE A 48 -11.83 -17.73 0.41
C PHE A 48 -10.56 -18.19 1.13
N THR A 49 -10.65 -18.75 2.34
CA THR A 49 -9.52 -19.44 2.98
C THR A 49 -9.05 -20.62 2.13
N GLY A 50 -9.94 -21.24 1.34
CA GLY A 50 -9.57 -22.27 0.37
C GLY A 50 -8.57 -21.79 -0.69
N LEU A 51 -8.70 -20.56 -1.19
CA LEU A 51 -7.75 -19.99 -2.16
C LEU A 51 -6.38 -19.73 -1.53
N LEU A 52 -6.36 -19.24 -0.29
CA LEU A 52 -5.13 -19.03 0.47
C LEU A 52 -4.40 -20.36 0.72
N LEU A 53 -5.14 -21.41 1.12
CA LEU A 53 -4.60 -22.75 1.32
C LEU A 53 -4.09 -23.36 0.01
N LEU A 54 -4.82 -23.18 -1.10
CA LEU A 54 -4.41 -23.65 -2.42
C LEU A 54 -3.09 -22.99 -2.85
N SER A 55 -3.01 -21.66 -2.81
CA SER A 55 -1.78 -20.91 -3.13
C SER A 55 -0.62 -21.34 -2.23
N THR A 56 -0.86 -21.47 -0.92
CA THR A 56 0.14 -21.94 0.05
C THR A 56 0.64 -23.36 -0.28
N GLY A 57 -0.26 -24.30 -0.55
CA GLY A 57 0.10 -25.68 -0.86
C GLY A 57 0.87 -25.80 -2.17
N VAL A 58 0.39 -25.15 -3.23
CA VAL A 58 1.06 -25.16 -4.55
C VAL A 58 2.45 -24.57 -4.46
N ASP A 59 2.60 -23.40 -3.83
CA ASP A 59 3.89 -22.71 -3.78
C ASP A 59 4.87 -23.38 -2.81
N TYR A 60 4.39 -24.02 -1.74
CA TYR A 60 5.24 -24.89 -0.91
C TYR A 60 5.84 -26.03 -1.73
N VAL A 61 5.00 -26.77 -2.46
CA VAL A 61 5.43 -27.89 -3.30
C VAL A 61 6.35 -27.38 -4.40
N CYS A 62 5.99 -26.32 -5.13
CA CYS A 62 6.81 -25.76 -6.19
C CYS A 62 8.19 -25.31 -5.65
N GLY A 63 8.24 -24.62 -4.51
CA GLY A 63 9.50 -24.22 -3.88
C GLY A 63 10.41 -25.40 -3.56
N ARG A 64 9.88 -26.46 -2.93
CA ARG A 64 10.61 -27.70 -2.64
C ARG A 64 11.13 -28.37 -3.91
N GLN A 65 10.30 -28.44 -4.95
CA GLN A 65 10.67 -29.07 -6.20
C GLN A 65 11.71 -28.26 -6.97
N LEU A 66 11.67 -26.93 -6.92
CA LEU A 66 12.62 -26.03 -7.59
C LEU A 66 14.06 -26.20 -7.10
N ALA A 67 14.26 -26.67 -5.87
CA ALA A 67 15.57 -26.85 -5.26
C ALA A 67 16.20 -28.24 -5.49
N ARG A 68 15.49 -29.19 -6.12
CA ARG A 68 16.04 -30.52 -6.38
C ARG A 68 17.10 -30.50 -7.50
N PRO A 69 18.20 -31.29 -7.41
CA PRO A 69 19.30 -31.29 -8.40
C PRO A 69 18.87 -31.53 -9.86
N ASN A 70 17.90 -32.43 -10.09
CA ASN A 70 17.38 -32.78 -11.43
C ASN A 70 15.98 -32.18 -11.69
N SER A 71 15.68 -31.05 -11.06
CA SER A 71 14.36 -30.42 -11.20
C SER A 71 14.16 -29.82 -12.59
N ARG A 72 12.97 -30.03 -13.17
CA ARG A 72 12.52 -29.26 -14.34
C ARG A 72 12.03 -27.89 -13.88
N ARG A 73 12.97 -27.03 -13.45
CA ARG A 73 12.72 -25.78 -12.71
C ARG A 73 11.70 -24.86 -13.39
N GLY A 74 11.79 -24.73 -14.72
CA GLY A 74 10.85 -23.92 -15.50
C GLY A 74 9.38 -24.37 -15.40
N ARG A 75 9.12 -25.69 -15.30
CA ARG A 75 7.74 -26.21 -15.15
C ARG A 75 7.14 -25.89 -13.79
N TRP A 76 7.92 -26.02 -12.71
CA TRP A 76 7.44 -25.71 -11.36
C TRP A 76 7.22 -24.23 -11.15
N LEU A 77 8.11 -23.38 -11.70
CA LEU A 77 7.87 -21.95 -11.74
C LEU A 77 6.62 -21.62 -12.57
N GLY A 78 6.49 -22.23 -13.76
CA GLY A 78 5.31 -22.06 -14.61
C GLY A 78 4.00 -22.45 -13.93
N LEU A 79 3.97 -23.55 -13.17
CA LEU A 79 2.82 -23.98 -12.38
C LEU A 79 2.47 -22.96 -11.30
N SER A 80 3.44 -22.51 -10.52
CA SER A 80 3.26 -21.46 -9.50
C SER A 80 2.69 -20.17 -10.10
N LEU A 81 3.28 -19.70 -11.21
CA LEU A 81 2.81 -18.52 -11.93
C LEU A 81 1.39 -18.72 -12.45
N ALA A 82 1.10 -19.84 -13.11
CA ALA A 82 -0.20 -20.11 -13.71
C ALA A 82 -1.31 -20.18 -12.66
N VAL A 83 -1.10 -20.85 -11.52
CA VAL A 83 -2.10 -20.95 -10.46
C VAL A 83 -2.36 -19.60 -9.82
N ASN A 84 -1.33 -18.88 -9.39
CA ASN A 84 -1.49 -17.62 -8.68
C ASN A 84 -2.03 -16.49 -9.59
N LEU A 85 -1.49 -16.37 -10.81
CA LEU A 85 -2.00 -15.39 -11.77
C LEU A 85 -3.37 -15.79 -12.32
N GLY A 86 -3.68 -17.09 -12.41
CA GLY A 86 -5.01 -17.59 -12.78
C GLY A 86 -6.07 -17.25 -11.73
N ILE A 87 -5.76 -17.44 -10.45
CA ILE A 87 -6.60 -16.99 -9.33
C ILE A 87 -6.83 -15.48 -9.41
N LEU A 88 -5.75 -14.69 -9.58
CA LEU A 88 -5.87 -13.22 -9.68
C LEU A 88 -6.67 -12.79 -10.93
N ALA A 89 -6.43 -13.41 -12.08
CA ALA A 89 -7.15 -13.13 -13.32
C ALA A 89 -8.64 -13.43 -13.19
N THR A 90 -9.00 -14.55 -12.56
CA THR A 90 -10.40 -14.97 -12.38
C THR A 90 -11.13 -14.05 -11.41
N PHE A 91 -10.59 -13.84 -10.21
CA PHE A 91 -11.30 -13.12 -9.14
C PHE A 91 -11.18 -11.60 -9.24
N LYS A 92 -10.12 -11.07 -9.85
CA LYS A 92 -9.90 -9.61 -9.91
C LYS A 92 -10.19 -9.01 -11.27
N TYR A 93 -9.86 -9.69 -12.37
CA TYR A 93 -9.82 -9.04 -13.68
C TYR A 93 -10.82 -9.57 -14.71
N LEU A 94 -11.47 -10.70 -14.46
CA LEU A 94 -12.36 -11.35 -15.42
C LEU A 94 -13.52 -10.43 -15.82
N ASP A 95 -14.26 -9.89 -14.85
CA ASP A 95 -15.38 -8.98 -15.11
C ASP A 95 -14.92 -7.70 -15.85
N PHE A 96 -13.78 -7.13 -15.47
CA PHE A 96 -13.23 -5.94 -16.13
C PHE A 96 -12.88 -6.19 -17.61
N PHE A 97 -12.17 -7.28 -17.91
CA PHE A 97 -11.79 -7.61 -19.28
C PHE A 97 -13.00 -8.02 -20.11
N ALA A 98 -13.94 -8.77 -19.54
CA ALA A 98 -15.16 -9.18 -20.23
C ALA A 98 -16.06 -7.98 -20.55
N ALA A 99 -16.30 -7.07 -19.60
CA ALA A 99 -17.05 -5.84 -19.83
C ALA A 99 -16.38 -4.91 -20.86
N SER A 100 -15.04 -4.81 -20.80
CA SER A 100 -14.28 -4.02 -21.78
C SER A 100 -14.37 -4.62 -23.20
N MET A 101 -14.32 -5.96 -23.32
CA MET A 101 -14.49 -6.65 -24.59
C MET A 101 -15.91 -6.50 -25.14
N ALA A 102 -16.94 -6.65 -24.30
CA ALA A 102 -18.33 -6.44 -24.70
C ALA A 102 -18.57 -5.02 -25.21
N THR A 103 -18.00 -4.01 -24.53
CA THR A 103 -18.04 -2.61 -24.97
C THR A 103 -17.35 -2.44 -26.32
N ALA A 104 -16.18 -3.05 -26.52
CA ALA A 104 -15.45 -2.99 -27.79
C ALA A 104 -16.22 -3.66 -28.94
N LEU A 105 -16.79 -4.84 -28.73
CA LEU A 105 -17.60 -5.54 -29.72
C LEU A 105 -18.86 -4.75 -30.08
N THR A 106 -19.54 -4.19 -29.08
CA THR A 106 -20.72 -3.32 -29.30
C THR A 106 -20.36 -2.08 -30.12
N SER A 107 -19.17 -1.49 -29.87
CA SER A 107 -18.68 -0.35 -30.67
C SER A 107 -18.38 -0.72 -32.14
N LEU A 108 -18.15 -2.01 -32.43
CA LEU A 108 -18.00 -2.55 -33.79
C LEU A 108 -19.35 -3.01 -34.39
N GLY A 109 -20.47 -2.76 -33.72
CA GLY A 109 -21.81 -3.18 -34.16
C GLY A 109 -22.16 -4.64 -33.86
N LEU A 110 -21.31 -5.38 -33.14
CA LEU A 110 -21.57 -6.74 -32.71
C LEU A 110 -22.25 -6.73 -31.35
N GLN A 111 -23.47 -7.24 -31.24
CA GLN A 111 -24.12 -7.40 -29.94
C GLN A 111 -23.43 -8.52 -29.16
N ALA A 112 -22.69 -8.13 -28.15
CA ALA A 112 -22.05 -9.02 -27.20
C ALA A 112 -22.67 -8.78 -25.83
N ASP A 113 -23.52 -9.70 -25.40
CA ASP A 113 -24.08 -9.66 -24.06
C ASP A 113 -23.16 -10.43 -23.10
N TRP A 114 -22.69 -9.76 -22.05
CA TRP A 114 -21.86 -10.37 -21.02
C TRP A 114 -22.66 -10.43 -19.72
N ALA A 115 -22.96 -11.65 -19.28
CA ALA A 115 -23.43 -11.87 -17.94
C ALA A 115 -22.24 -11.73 -16.97
N SER A 116 -22.16 -10.61 -16.27
CA SER A 116 -21.17 -10.46 -15.19
C SER A 116 -21.36 -11.57 -14.18
N LEU A 117 -20.25 -12.23 -13.85
CA LEU A 117 -20.23 -13.27 -12.83
C LEU A 117 -20.30 -12.67 -11.42
N HIS A 118 -20.27 -11.32 -11.30
CA HIS A 118 -20.29 -10.54 -10.06
C HIS A 118 -19.43 -11.18 -8.97
N ILE A 119 -18.19 -11.51 -9.34
CA ILE A 119 -17.32 -12.29 -8.48
C ILE A 119 -16.93 -11.43 -7.28
N ILE A 120 -17.25 -11.90 -6.07
CA ILE A 120 -16.81 -11.25 -4.83
C ILE A 120 -15.29 -11.31 -4.77
N LEU A 121 -14.63 -10.15 -4.75
CA LEU A 121 -13.18 -10.04 -4.69
C LEU A 121 -12.68 -10.48 -3.30
N PRO A 122 -11.82 -11.52 -3.20
CA PRO A 122 -11.27 -11.95 -1.92
C PRO A 122 -10.31 -10.89 -1.35
N VAL A 123 -10.55 -10.48 -0.10
CA VAL A 123 -9.69 -9.52 0.59
C VAL A 123 -8.26 -10.05 0.67
N GLY A 124 -7.26 -9.22 0.35
CA GLY A 124 -5.84 -9.60 0.44
C GLY A 124 -5.30 -10.48 -0.69
N ILE A 125 -6.14 -10.91 -1.66
CA ILE A 125 -5.71 -11.76 -2.79
C ILE A 125 -4.48 -11.23 -3.51
N SER A 126 -4.45 -9.92 -3.75
CA SER A 126 -3.34 -9.26 -4.45
C SER A 126 -2.03 -9.30 -3.64
N PHE A 127 -2.11 -9.21 -2.31
CA PHE A 127 -0.94 -9.17 -1.42
C PHE A 127 -0.31 -10.55 -1.26
N TYR A 128 -1.09 -11.56 -0.87
CA TYR A 128 -0.53 -12.90 -0.69
C TYR A 128 -0.07 -13.52 -2.01
N THR A 129 -0.77 -13.24 -3.14
CA THR A 129 -0.29 -13.66 -4.47
C THR A 129 1.09 -13.07 -4.79
N PHE A 130 1.32 -11.78 -4.53
CA PHE A 130 2.64 -11.19 -4.77
C PHE A 130 3.71 -11.76 -3.85
N GLN A 131 3.36 -12.05 -2.60
CA GLN A 131 4.27 -12.63 -1.63
C GLN A 131 4.68 -14.07 -2.00
N THR A 132 3.74 -14.91 -2.42
CA THR A 132 4.03 -16.30 -2.79
C THR A 132 4.74 -16.41 -4.13
N LEU A 133 4.36 -15.60 -5.12
CA LEU A 133 5.10 -15.46 -6.38
C LEU A 133 6.53 -14.99 -6.15
N GLY A 134 6.72 -14.02 -5.25
CA GLY A 134 8.04 -13.55 -4.87
C GLY A 134 8.93 -14.69 -4.34
N TYR A 135 8.37 -15.55 -3.49
CA TYR A 135 9.07 -16.73 -2.98
C TYR A 135 9.50 -17.70 -4.09
N THR A 136 8.59 -18.14 -4.95
CA THR A 136 8.92 -19.14 -5.99
C THR A 136 9.89 -18.57 -7.03
N ILE A 137 9.76 -17.29 -7.38
CA ILE A 137 10.71 -16.59 -8.27
C ILE A 137 12.10 -16.49 -7.63
N ASP A 138 12.19 -16.18 -6.34
CA ASP A 138 13.48 -16.07 -5.66
C ASP A 138 14.17 -17.43 -5.47
N VAL A 139 13.42 -18.49 -5.16
CA VAL A 139 13.95 -19.86 -5.12
C VAL A 139 14.41 -20.29 -6.53
N TYR A 140 13.65 -19.96 -7.58
CA TYR A 140 14.07 -20.19 -8.96
C TYR A 140 15.36 -19.42 -9.32
N ARG A 141 15.52 -18.19 -8.81
CA ARG A 141 16.73 -17.37 -9.03
C ARG A 141 17.90 -17.70 -8.09
N GLY A 142 17.72 -18.61 -7.14
CA GLY A 142 18.74 -18.95 -6.12
C GLY A 142 18.99 -17.84 -5.10
N ARG A 143 18.03 -16.92 -4.91
CA ARG A 143 18.11 -15.80 -3.95
C ARG A 143 17.46 -16.10 -2.59
N ALA A 144 16.65 -17.16 -2.53
CA ALA A 144 16.04 -17.65 -1.31
C ALA A 144 16.17 -19.18 -1.24
N GLN A 145 16.28 -19.70 -0.03
CA GLN A 145 16.20 -21.14 0.22
C GLN A 145 14.74 -21.56 0.34
N PRO A 146 14.34 -22.72 -0.19
CA PRO A 146 12.99 -23.24 0.02
C PRO A 146 12.76 -23.53 1.50
N SER A 147 11.53 -23.36 1.98
CA SER A 147 11.15 -23.81 3.33
C SER A 147 10.97 -25.32 3.35
N ASP A 148 11.54 -25.98 4.35
CA ASP A 148 11.40 -27.43 4.56
C ASP A 148 10.24 -27.82 5.49
N ASP A 149 9.66 -26.84 6.20
CA ASP A 149 8.57 -27.04 7.15
C ASP A 149 7.27 -26.44 6.59
N PRO A 150 6.22 -27.24 6.34
CA PRO A 150 4.96 -26.73 5.81
C PRO A 150 4.30 -25.71 6.74
N TRP A 151 4.49 -25.81 8.06
CA TRP A 151 3.93 -24.84 9.01
C TRP A 151 4.67 -23.51 9.00
N GLN A 152 5.99 -23.53 8.79
CA GLN A 152 6.76 -22.31 8.59
C GLN A 152 6.34 -21.60 7.32
N PHE A 153 6.17 -22.34 6.22
CA PHE A 153 5.71 -21.76 4.96
C PHE A 153 4.28 -21.24 5.06
N ALA A 154 3.36 -21.99 5.66
CA ALA A 154 2.01 -21.54 5.89
C ALA A 154 1.95 -20.29 6.78
N ALA A 155 2.76 -20.23 7.84
CA ALA A 155 2.87 -19.03 8.67
C ALA A 155 3.42 -17.84 7.86
N TYR A 156 4.39 -18.05 6.96
CA TYR A 156 4.91 -17.00 6.08
C TYR A 156 3.81 -16.41 5.20
N VAL A 157 3.04 -17.26 4.51
CA VAL A 157 1.99 -16.80 3.59
C VAL A 157 0.82 -16.18 4.34
N ALA A 158 0.37 -16.81 5.43
CA ALA A 158 -0.84 -16.42 6.12
C ALA A 158 -0.64 -15.33 7.18
N PHE A 159 0.59 -14.96 7.55
CA PHE A 159 0.88 -14.13 8.73
C PHE A 159 -0.08 -12.93 8.88
N PHE A 160 -1.05 -13.04 9.80
CA PHE A 160 -2.19 -12.12 9.85
C PHE A 160 -1.83 -10.64 9.96
N PRO A 161 -0.72 -10.21 10.62
CA PRO A 161 -0.39 -8.79 10.67
C PRO A 161 -0.19 -8.21 9.27
N GLN A 162 0.34 -8.99 8.32
CA GLN A 162 0.58 -8.51 6.96
C GLN A 162 -0.40 -9.02 5.90
N LEU A 163 -1.08 -10.13 6.13
CA LEU A 163 -1.80 -10.92 5.13
C LEU A 163 -2.71 -10.08 4.22
N VAL A 164 -3.48 -9.18 4.83
CA VAL A 164 -4.56 -8.49 4.13
C VAL A 164 -4.07 -7.25 3.38
N ALA A 165 -3.26 -6.41 4.03
CA ALA A 165 -2.75 -5.16 3.44
C ALA A 165 -1.45 -4.66 4.08
N GLY A 166 -0.65 -5.54 4.69
CA GLY A 166 0.65 -5.15 5.23
C GLY A 166 1.74 -5.05 4.17
N PRO A 167 2.99 -4.85 4.59
CA PRO A 167 4.12 -4.90 3.68
C PRO A 167 4.21 -6.24 2.96
N ILE A 168 4.51 -6.18 1.66
CA ILE A 168 4.79 -7.37 0.85
C ILE A 168 6.19 -7.87 1.21
N GLU A 169 6.26 -8.79 2.17
CA GLU A 169 7.53 -9.30 2.68
C GLU A 169 8.30 -10.17 1.70
N ARG A 170 9.62 -10.23 1.91
CA ARG A 170 10.51 -11.16 1.21
C ARG A 170 10.67 -12.43 2.01
N ALA A 171 10.67 -13.57 1.32
CA ALA A 171 10.94 -14.88 1.92
C ALA A 171 12.29 -14.90 2.67
N SER A 172 13.33 -14.29 2.09
CA SER A 172 14.66 -14.19 2.68
C SER A 172 14.70 -13.36 3.99
N SER A 173 13.70 -12.51 4.22
CA SER A 173 13.56 -11.69 5.43
C SER A 173 12.69 -12.38 6.48
N LEU A 174 11.49 -12.85 6.10
CA LEU A 174 10.47 -13.29 7.05
C LEU A 174 10.63 -14.77 7.47
N LEU A 175 10.98 -15.68 6.55
CA LEU A 175 11.12 -17.11 6.89
C LEU A 175 12.14 -17.36 8.02
N PRO A 176 13.36 -16.76 8.01
CA PRO A 176 14.31 -16.93 9.10
C PRO A 176 13.77 -16.44 10.44
N GLN A 177 13.04 -15.31 10.46
CA GLN A 177 12.46 -14.76 11.69
C GLN A 177 11.39 -15.69 12.27
N LEU A 178 10.57 -16.32 11.42
CA LEU A 178 9.57 -17.30 11.86
C LEU A 178 10.22 -18.58 12.43
N ALA A 179 11.36 -19.00 11.88
CA ALA A 179 12.13 -20.15 12.39
C ALA A 179 12.77 -19.86 13.75
N ALA A 180 13.21 -18.61 13.96
CA ALA A 180 13.98 -18.22 15.12
C ALA A 180 13.17 -18.31 16.42
N ARG A 181 13.87 -18.47 17.54
CA ARG A 181 13.29 -18.33 18.88
C ARG A 181 13.27 -16.84 19.24
N PRO A 182 12.09 -16.21 19.37
CA PRO A 182 12.01 -14.79 19.70
C PRO A 182 12.40 -14.57 21.18
N ARG A 183 12.78 -13.34 21.52
CA ARG A 183 13.00 -12.91 22.90
C ARG A 183 11.90 -11.93 23.30
N LEU A 184 11.28 -12.16 24.45
CA LEU A 184 10.33 -11.22 25.02
C LEU A 184 11.11 -10.06 25.64
N THR A 185 11.07 -8.88 25.02
CA THR A 185 11.74 -7.68 25.54
C THR A 185 10.73 -6.57 25.77
N ALA A 186 10.85 -5.86 26.89
CA ALA A 186 9.99 -4.71 27.18
C ALA A 186 10.09 -3.63 26.08
N ALA A 187 11.28 -3.46 25.49
CA ALA A 187 11.49 -2.51 24.39
C ALA A 187 10.66 -2.85 23.15
N ASP A 188 10.59 -4.12 22.75
CA ASP A 188 9.79 -4.54 21.59
C ASP A 188 8.29 -4.46 21.86
N GLN A 189 7.85 -4.79 23.08
CA GLN A 189 6.44 -4.66 23.47
C GLN A 189 6.01 -3.19 23.46
N LEU A 190 6.81 -2.33 24.07
CA LEU A 190 6.53 -0.91 24.21
C LEU A 190 6.51 -0.19 22.85
N GLU A 191 7.52 -0.45 22.01
CA GLU A 191 7.58 0.12 20.66
C GLU A 191 6.46 -0.42 19.78
N GLY A 192 6.12 -1.70 19.89
CA GLY A 192 5.02 -2.30 19.16
C GLY A 192 3.66 -1.71 19.54
N ALA A 193 3.38 -1.57 20.83
CA ALA A 193 2.16 -0.95 21.34
C ALA A 193 2.08 0.54 20.93
N ARG A 194 3.17 1.30 21.09
CA ARG A 194 3.25 2.70 20.67
C ARG A 194 2.92 2.85 19.18
N ARG A 195 3.51 2.01 18.34
CA ARG A 195 3.28 2.04 16.89
C ARG A 195 1.85 1.65 16.53
N PHE A 196 1.27 0.67 17.22
CA PHE A 196 -0.12 0.28 17.05
C PHE A 196 -1.09 1.43 17.39
N VAL A 197 -0.89 2.12 18.51
CA VAL A 197 -1.72 3.29 18.90
C VAL A 197 -1.61 4.43 17.90
N ILE A 198 -0.41 4.74 17.40
CA ILE A 198 -0.25 5.75 16.33
C ILE A 198 -1.00 5.32 15.06
N GLY A 199 -0.98 4.03 14.73
CA GLY A 199 -1.72 3.48 13.60
C GLY A 199 -3.23 3.60 13.76
N LEU A 200 -3.76 3.30 14.95
CA LEU A 200 -5.17 3.50 15.30
C LEU A 200 -5.59 4.96 15.13
N TRP A 201 -4.81 5.91 15.66
CA TRP A 201 -5.13 7.32 15.55
C TRP A 201 -5.11 7.82 14.10
N LYS A 202 -4.12 7.41 13.29
CA LYS A 202 -4.11 7.74 11.86
C LYS A 202 -5.36 7.23 11.14
N LYS A 203 -5.79 6.00 11.45
CA LYS A 203 -7.00 5.40 10.87
C LYS A 203 -8.25 6.13 11.35
N MET A 204 -8.53 6.07 12.64
CA MET A 204 -9.81 6.44 13.24
C MET A 204 -10.02 7.95 13.38
N ILE A 205 -8.96 8.73 13.54
CA ILE A 205 -9.05 10.18 13.75
C ILE A 205 -8.74 10.95 12.46
N LEU A 206 -7.71 10.57 11.71
CA LEU A 206 -7.36 11.32 10.51
C LEU A 206 -8.08 10.79 9.27
N ALA A 207 -7.95 9.50 8.96
CA ALA A 207 -8.46 8.96 7.71
C ALA A 207 -10.00 8.91 7.68
N ASP A 208 -10.63 8.36 8.71
CA ASP A 208 -12.08 8.15 8.72
C ASP A 208 -12.86 9.47 8.78
N ASN A 209 -12.31 10.53 9.41
CA ASN A 209 -12.90 11.87 9.36
C ASN A 209 -12.69 12.56 8.00
N LEU A 210 -11.49 12.46 7.41
CA LEU A 210 -11.26 12.97 6.05
C LEU A 210 -12.16 12.27 5.03
N ALA A 211 -12.44 10.97 5.22
CA ALA A 211 -13.31 10.18 4.36
C ALA A 211 -14.71 10.77 4.23
N VAL A 212 -15.28 11.31 5.32
CA VAL A 212 -16.62 11.95 5.28
C VAL A 212 -16.69 13.05 4.23
N TYR A 213 -15.69 13.94 4.23
CA TYR A 213 -15.63 15.05 3.27
C TYR A 213 -15.31 14.55 1.86
N VAL A 214 -14.38 13.60 1.73
CA VAL A 214 -14.02 13.01 0.43
C VAL A 214 -15.21 12.30 -0.21
N ASP A 215 -15.91 11.46 0.53
CA ASP A 215 -17.03 10.68 0.01
C ASP A 215 -18.17 11.60 -0.43
N TRP A 216 -18.42 12.67 0.33
CA TRP A 216 -19.38 13.69 -0.06
C TRP A 216 -19.00 14.39 -1.38
N VAL A 217 -17.75 14.86 -1.54
CA VAL A 217 -17.30 15.53 -2.76
C VAL A 217 -17.38 14.62 -3.98
N PHE A 218 -16.97 13.36 -3.85
CA PHE A 218 -16.82 12.45 -5.00
C PHE A 218 -18.10 11.70 -5.40
N VAL A 219 -19.18 11.82 -4.63
CA VAL A 219 -20.51 11.27 -4.97
C VAL A 219 -21.36 12.28 -5.76
N ILE A 220 -21.15 13.58 -5.54
CA ILE A 220 -21.91 14.64 -6.24
C ILE A 220 -21.42 14.76 -7.69
N PRO A 221 -22.33 14.94 -8.68
CA PRO A 221 -21.95 15.24 -10.05
C PRO A 221 -21.00 16.44 -10.13
N ALA A 222 -19.93 16.31 -10.92
CA ALA A 222 -18.83 17.29 -10.89
C ALA A 222 -19.28 18.73 -11.17
N ASP A 223 -20.28 18.92 -12.02
CA ASP A 223 -20.86 20.23 -12.38
C ASP A 223 -21.66 20.90 -11.25
N GLN A 224 -21.99 20.16 -10.19
CA GLN A 224 -22.69 20.65 -9.00
C GLN A 224 -21.75 20.91 -7.83
N VAL A 225 -20.47 20.58 -7.95
CA VAL A 225 -19.46 20.77 -6.91
C VAL A 225 -18.74 22.10 -7.12
N ALA A 226 -18.57 22.89 -6.05
CA ALA A 226 -17.84 24.14 -6.15
C ALA A 226 -16.33 23.90 -6.41
N PRO A 227 -15.62 24.77 -7.14
CA PRO A 227 -14.21 24.52 -7.47
C PRO A 227 -13.29 24.33 -6.26
N HIS A 228 -13.54 25.04 -5.16
CA HIS A 228 -12.77 24.86 -3.94
C HIS A 228 -13.01 23.49 -3.29
N GLN A 229 -14.24 22.96 -3.37
CA GLN A 229 -14.58 21.64 -2.85
C GLN A 229 -13.85 20.54 -3.61
N VAL A 230 -13.68 20.67 -4.93
CA VAL A 230 -12.85 19.75 -5.72
C VAL A 230 -11.40 19.76 -5.24
N CYS A 231 -10.80 20.95 -5.13
CA CYS A 231 -9.39 21.08 -4.69
C CYS A 231 -9.19 20.53 -3.26
N LEU A 232 -10.07 20.92 -2.32
CA LEU A 232 -10.02 20.44 -0.95
C LEU A 232 -10.35 18.95 -0.85
N GLY A 233 -11.23 18.42 -1.69
CA GLY A 233 -11.59 17.00 -1.74
C GLY A 233 -10.43 16.13 -2.20
N VAL A 234 -9.67 16.57 -3.20
CA VAL A 234 -8.45 15.88 -3.63
C VAL A 234 -7.35 15.96 -2.56
N LEU A 235 -7.19 17.11 -1.89
CA LEU A 235 -6.25 17.26 -0.77
C LEU A 235 -6.64 16.38 0.43
N ALA A 236 -7.92 16.34 0.78
CA ALA A 236 -8.48 15.49 1.81
C ALA A 236 -8.27 14.02 1.46
N PHE A 237 -8.47 13.62 0.21
CA PHE A 237 -8.23 12.25 -0.24
C PHE A 237 -6.75 11.88 -0.18
N ALA A 238 -5.82 12.81 -0.49
CA ALA A 238 -4.39 12.58 -0.25
C ALA A 238 -4.12 12.32 1.24
N GLY A 239 -4.69 13.13 2.14
CA GLY A 239 -4.61 12.88 3.58
C GLY A 239 -5.18 11.50 3.98
N GLN A 240 -6.40 11.20 3.52
CA GLN A 240 -7.13 9.97 3.80
C GLN A 240 -6.35 8.74 3.38
N ILE A 241 -5.95 8.64 2.09
CA ILE A 241 -5.28 7.45 1.56
C ILE A 241 -3.95 7.18 2.26
N TRP A 242 -3.19 8.24 2.61
CA TRP A 242 -1.96 8.08 3.37
C TRP A 242 -2.22 7.68 4.82
N ALA A 243 -3.13 8.36 5.51
CA ALA A 243 -3.39 8.11 6.93
C ALA A 243 -3.98 6.72 7.13
N ASP A 244 -4.88 6.29 6.27
CA ASP A 244 -5.50 4.98 6.31
C ASP A 244 -4.46 3.87 6.10
N PHE A 245 -3.66 3.98 5.03
CA PHE A 245 -2.70 2.95 4.67
C PHE A 245 -1.44 2.94 5.53
N SER A 246 -0.92 4.12 5.87
CA SER A 246 0.15 4.21 6.88
C SER A 246 -0.35 3.76 8.24
N GLY A 247 -1.61 4.04 8.60
CA GLY A 247 -2.22 3.60 9.86
C GLY A 247 -2.34 2.09 9.94
N TYR A 248 -2.89 1.46 8.89
CA TYR A 248 -2.94 0.00 8.76
C TYR A 248 -1.55 -0.62 8.87
N THR A 249 -0.58 -0.09 8.12
CA THR A 249 0.79 -0.61 8.13
C THR A 249 1.43 -0.45 9.52
N ASP A 250 1.24 0.69 10.20
CA ASP A 250 1.80 0.90 11.53
C ASP A 250 1.18 -0.04 12.58
N MET A 251 -0.12 -0.31 12.49
CA MET A 251 -0.76 -1.36 13.30
C MET A 251 -0.15 -2.73 13.02
N ALA A 252 -0.03 -3.12 11.76
CA ALA A 252 0.61 -4.38 11.34
C ALA A 252 2.04 -4.54 11.88
N LEU A 253 2.86 -3.50 11.72
CA LEU A 253 4.25 -3.49 12.22
C LEU A 253 4.31 -3.51 13.74
N GLY A 254 3.38 -2.83 14.42
CA GLY A 254 3.26 -2.84 15.88
C GLY A 254 2.94 -4.23 16.42
N ILE A 255 1.93 -4.88 15.85
CA ILE A 255 1.54 -6.26 16.17
C ILE A 255 2.69 -7.23 15.93
N ALA A 256 3.29 -7.21 14.74
CA ALA A 256 4.40 -8.08 14.40
C ALA A 256 5.58 -7.87 15.37
N ARG A 257 5.85 -6.63 15.74
CA ARG A 257 6.93 -6.29 16.66
C ARG A 257 6.69 -6.83 18.08
N MET A 258 5.46 -6.77 18.57
CA MET A 258 5.07 -7.41 19.83
C MET A 258 5.18 -8.94 19.81
N LEU A 259 5.16 -9.55 18.62
CA LEU A 259 5.44 -10.97 18.38
C LEU A 259 6.93 -11.25 18.08
N GLY A 260 7.81 -10.26 18.22
CA GLY A 260 9.25 -10.41 17.96
C GLY A 260 9.65 -10.47 16.48
N ILE A 261 8.75 -10.11 15.56
CA ILE A 261 8.96 -10.11 14.10
C ILE A 261 9.08 -8.67 13.61
N ARG A 262 10.06 -8.40 12.74
CA ARG A 262 10.30 -7.07 12.14
C ARG A 262 9.92 -7.12 10.67
N LEU A 263 8.80 -6.46 10.35
CA LEU A 263 8.34 -6.26 8.98
C LEU A 263 8.97 -4.98 8.39
N ALA A 264 8.98 -4.90 7.06
CA ALA A 264 9.49 -3.80 6.26
C ALA A 264 8.60 -2.56 6.35
N GLU A 265 9.22 -1.39 6.21
CA GLU A 265 8.50 -0.11 6.15
C GLU A 265 7.85 0.09 4.78
N ASN A 266 6.62 0.63 4.74
CA ASN A 266 5.97 1.04 3.48
C ASN A 266 6.07 2.53 3.18
N PHE A 267 6.24 3.39 4.18
CA PHE A 267 6.12 4.84 4.00
C PHE A 267 7.31 5.56 4.59
N ASP A 268 7.82 6.59 3.90
CA ASP A 268 8.88 7.46 4.42
C ASP A 268 8.72 8.93 4.00
N ALA A 269 7.78 9.62 4.64
CA ALA A 269 7.42 11.02 4.36
C ALA A 269 7.20 11.30 2.85
N PRO A 270 6.29 10.57 2.18
CA PRO A 270 6.11 10.62 0.73
C PRO A 270 5.70 12.00 0.19
N TYR A 271 4.98 12.82 0.95
CA TYR A 271 4.52 14.14 0.48
C TYR A 271 5.60 15.21 0.51
N PHE A 272 6.77 14.86 1.05
CA PHE A 272 7.97 15.68 1.01
C PHE A 272 8.97 15.27 -0.09
N ALA A 273 8.54 14.40 -1.00
CA ALA A 273 9.33 13.95 -2.14
C ALA A 273 9.65 15.10 -3.11
N ARG A 274 10.86 15.10 -3.68
CA ARG A 274 11.33 16.15 -4.61
C ARG A 274 11.06 15.85 -6.10
N GLY A 275 10.44 14.72 -6.40
CA GLY A 275 10.13 14.24 -7.75
C GLY A 275 9.55 12.83 -7.74
N PRO A 276 9.10 12.31 -8.89
CA PRO A 276 8.38 11.02 -8.95
C PRO A 276 9.24 9.83 -8.53
N ARG A 277 10.54 9.79 -8.86
CA ARG A 277 11.43 8.73 -8.36
C ARG A 277 11.58 8.72 -6.85
N ASP A 278 11.65 9.91 -6.23
CA ASP A 278 11.76 10.05 -4.78
C ASP A 278 10.44 9.67 -4.11
N PHE A 279 9.30 10.05 -4.71
CA PHE A 279 7.97 9.64 -4.25
C PHE A 279 7.84 8.11 -4.20
N TRP A 280 8.18 7.41 -5.29
CA TRP A 280 8.12 5.94 -5.36
C TRP A 280 9.13 5.21 -4.47
N ARG A 281 10.14 5.91 -3.92
CA ARG A 281 11.03 5.38 -2.88
C ARG A 281 10.49 5.55 -1.47
N ARG A 282 9.40 6.32 -1.31
CA ARG A 282 8.82 6.72 -0.03
C ARG A 282 7.35 6.30 0.12
N TRP A 283 6.68 5.98 -0.98
CA TRP A 283 5.30 5.52 -1.02
C TRP A 283 5.25 4.03 -1.34
N HIS A 284 4.49 3.28 -0.54
CA HIS A 284 4.29 1.83 -0.66
C HIS A 284 5.57 1.07 -1.07
N ILE A 285 6.62 1.26 -0.27
CA ILE A 285 7.98 0.81 -0.57
C ILE A 285 8.06 -0.69 -0.87
N SER A 286 7.30 -1.54 -0.16
CA SER A 286 7.29 -2.98 -0.43
C SER A 286 6.78 -3.29 -1.83
N LEU A 287 5.70 -2.65 -2.29
CA LEU A 287 5.17 -2.81 -3.64
C LEU A 287 6.12 -2.23 -4.68
N SER A 288 6.61 -1.01 -4.47
CA SER A 288 7.54 -0.34 -5.38
C SER A 288 8.79 -1.18 -5.64
N THR A 289 9.38 -1.74 -4.57
CA THR A 289 10.53 -2.64 -4.67
C THR A 289 10.16 -3.99 -5.29
N TRP A 290 8.97 -4.53 -5.02
CA TRP A 290 8.46 -5.72 -5.71
C TRP A 290 8.32 -5.50 -7.23
N LEU A 291 7.62 -4.45 -7.67
CA LEU A 291 7.49 -4.12 -9.09
C LEU A 291 8.86 -3.91 -9.74
N ARG A 292 9.79 -3.25 -9.04
CA ARG A 292 11.17 -3.09 -9.53
C ARG A 292 11.86 -4.44 -9.75
N ASP A 293 11.83 -5.33 -8.74
CA ASP A 293 12.69 -6.52 -8.68
C ASP A 293 12.12 -7.73 -9.46
N TYR A 294 10.79 -7.81 -9.60
CA TYR A 294 10.09 -8.95 -10.21
C TYR A 294 9.46 -8.61 -11.56
N LEU A 295 9.31 -7.32 -11.91
CA LEU A 295 8.75 -6.90 -13.20
C LEU A 295 9.72 -6.03 -14.00
N TYR A 296 10.13 -4.86 -13.49
CA TYR A 296 10.94 -3.90 -14.24
C TYR A 296 12.35 -4.41 -14.60
N ILE A 297 13.10 -4.95 -13.63
CA ILE A 297 14.45 -5.49 -13.88
C ILE A 297 14.40 -6.67 -14.87
N PRO A 298 13.50 -7.66 -14.73
CA PRO A 298 13.36 -8.76 -15.68
C PRO A 298 12.99 -8.33 -17.11
N LEU A 299 12.22 -7.26 -17.29
CA LEU A 299 11.94 -6.68 -18.62
C LEU A 299 13.17 -6.04 -19.30
N GLY A 300 14.31 -5.99 -18.60
CA GLY A 300 15.59 -5.45 -19.06
C GLY A 300 16.02 -4.19 -18.34
N GLY A 301 15.19 -3.64 -17.45
CA GLY A 301 15.46 -2.43 -16.68
C GLY A 301 16.03 -1.31 -17.56
N ASN A 302 17.24 -0.85 -17.23
CA ASN A 302 17.97 0.20 -17.95
C ASN A 302 18.92 -0.30 -19.05
N ARG A 303 19.01 -1.62 -19.30
CA ARG A 303 20.14 -2.23 -20.04
C ARG A 303 20.05 -2.11 -21.56
N ARG A 304 18.86 -1.90 -22.13
CA ARG A 304 18.61 -1.91 -23.59
C ARG A 304 18.33 -0.50 -24.17
N GLY A 305 19.02 0.50 -23.65
CA GLY A 305 18.93 1.89 -24.13
C GLY A 305 17.72 2.67 -23.60
N PRO A 306 17.64 3.97 -23.91
CA PRO A 306 16.65 4.88 -23.33
C PRO A 306 15.21 4.52 -23.74
N ALA A 307 14.94 4.23 -25.01
CA ALA A 307 13.61 3.89 -25.51
C ALA A 307 13.04 2.64 -24.82
N ARG A 308 13.80 1.54 -24.79
CA ARG A 308 13.35 0.32 -24.11
C ARG A 308 13.17 0.53 -22.60
N THR A 309 13.97 1.40 -21.98
CA THR A 309 13.77 1.73 -20.58
C THR A 309 12.42 2.40 -20.35
N GLN A 310 12.02 3.35 -21.20
CA GLN A 310 10.73 4.03 -21.06
C GLN A 310 9.57 3.07 -21.27
N ILE A 311 9.68 2.15 -22.23
CA ILE A 311 8.69 1.07 -22.44
C ILE A 311 8.59 0.18 -21.19
N ASN A 312 9.72 -0.28 -20.65
CA ASN A 312 9.74 -1.11 -19.45
C ASN A 312 9.11 -0.38 -18.24
N LEU A 313 9.36 0.93 -18.12
CA LEU A 313 8.79 1.76 -17.07
C LEU A 313 7.28 1.94 -17.25
N ALA A 314 6.82 2.24 -18.47
CA ALA A 314 5.40 2.35 -18.79
C ALA A 314 4.65 1.05 -18.49
N ILE A 315 5.18 -0.10 -18.93
CA ILE A 315 4.61 -1.43 -18.63
C ILE A 315 4.55 -1.65 -17.11
N THR A 316 5.62 -1.32 -16.39
CA THR A 316 5.67 -1.49 -14.92
C THR A 316 4.60 -0.64 -14.23
N MET A 317 4.43 0.61 -14.65
CA MET A 317 3.46 1.52 -14.05
C MET A 317 2.02 1.20 -14.44
N LEU A 318 1.75 0.79 -15.68
CA LEU A 318 0.43 0.34 -16.13
C LEU A 318 -0.03 -0.92 -15.38
N LEU A 319 0.85 -1.92 -15.25
CA LEU A 319 0.57 -3.12 -14.48
C LEU A 319 0.48 -2.84 -12.98
N GLY A 320 1.26 -1.88 -12.46
CA GLY A 320 1.13 -1.38 -11.10
C GLY A 320 -0.21 -0.68 -10.85
N GLY A 321 -0.71 0.06 -11.83
CA GLY A 321 -2.07 0.64 -11.82
C GLY A 321 -3.13 -0.45 -11.76
N LEU A 322 -3.12 -1.40 -12.72
CA LEU A 322 -4.04 -2.54 -12.72
C LEU A 322 -3.99 -3.37 -11.43
N TRP A 323 -2.81 -3.50 -10.82
CA TRP A 323 -2.68 -4.17 -9.53
C TRP A 323 -3.47 -3.48 -8.43
N HIS A 324 -3.65 -2.15 -8.46
CA HIS A 324 -4.48 -1.46 -7.47
C HIS A 324 -5.97 -1.78 -7.64
N GLY A 325 -6.51 -1.71 -8.86
CA GLY A 325 -7.92 -2.05 -9.12
C GLY A 325 -8.22 -2.29 -10.59
N ALA A 326 -9.37 -2.93 -10.86
CA ALA A 326 -9.77 -3.38 -12.18
C ALA A 326 -10.68 -2.35 -12.89
N ALA A 327 -10.15 -1.13 -13.09
CA ALA A 327 -10.86 -0.04 -13.76
C ALA A 327 -9.92 0.81 -14.63
N TRP A 328 -10.48 1.49 -15.64
CA TRP A 328 -9.73 2.36 -16.55
C TRP A 328 -9.10 3.57 -15.85
N THR A 329 -9.67 4.01 -14.73
CA THR A 329 -9.10 5.03 -13.85
C THR A 329 -7.74 4.61 -13.29
N PHE A 330 -7.58 3.36 -12.87
CA PHE A 330 -6.30 2.80 -12.42
C PHE A 330 -5.28 2.59 -13.55
N VAL A 331 -5.74 2.23 -14.74
CA VAL A 331 -4.89 2.18 -15.94
C VAL A 331 -4.35 3.58 -16.26
N ALA A 332 -5.22 4.59 -16.28
CA ALA A 332 -4.84 5.98 -16.50
C ALA A 332 -3.91 6.51 -15.40
N TRP A 333 -4.14 6.15 -14.14
CA TRP A 333 -3.25 6.45 -13.03
C TRP A 333 -1.84 5.88 -13.24
N GLY A 334 -1.75 4.61 -13.67
CA GLY A 334 -0.49 3.97 -14.02
C GLY A 334 0.19 4.66 -15.19
N ALA A 335 -0.55 4.98 -16.24
CA ALA A 335 -0.04 5.72 -17.40
C ALA A 335 0.50 7.10 -17.01
N PHE A 336 -0.21 7.83 -16.15
CA PHE A 336 0.19 9.14 -15.64
C PHE A 336 1.54 9.07 -14.91
N HIS A 337 1.71 8.14 -13.96
CA HIS A 337 2.98 7.98 -13.28
C HIS A 337 4.10 7.50 -14.22
N GLY A 338 3.78 6.63 -15.18
CA GLY A 338 4.71 6.16 -16.20
C GLY A 338 5.26 7.31 -17.04
N LEU A 339 4.37 8.17 -17.56
CA LEU A 339 4.74 9.36 -18.31
C LEU A 339 5.54 10.33 -17.44
N TRP A 340 5.11 10.59 -16.22
CA TRP A 340 5.79 11.52 -15.31
C TRP A 340 7.22 11.09 -14.98
N LEU A 341 7.44 9.80 -14.70
CA LEU A 341 8.77 9.23 -14.50
C LEU A 341 9.63 9.28 -15.77
N ALA A 342 9.03 9.07 -16.95
CA ALA A 342 9.71 9.16 -18.23
C ALA A 342 10.19 10.59 -18.52
N LEU A 343 9.35 11.59 -18.23
CA LEU A 343 9.67 13.01 -18.34
C LEU A 343 10.77 13.41 -17.34
N GLU A 344 10.68 13.02 -16.06
CA GLU A 344 11.73 13.32 -15.07
C GLU A 344 13.08 12.75 -15.54
N ARG A 345 13.08 11.54 -16.13
CA ARG A 345 14.29 10.93 -16.67
C ARG A 345 14.89 11.73 -17.81
N GLY A 346 14.07 12.17 -18.77
CA GLY A 346 14.51 12.99 -19.89
C GLY A 346 15.10 14.32 -19.44
N VAL A 347 14.40 15.03 -18.55
CA VAL A 347 14.86 16.31 -17.98
C VAL A 347 16.15 16.14 -17.18
N SER A 348 16.25 15.08 -16.37
CA SER A 348 17.46 14.80 -15.59
C SER A 348 18.65 14.47 -16.50
N GLY A 349 18.43 13.74 -17.60
CA GLY A 349 19.45 13.45 -18.60
C GLY A 349 19.96 14.71 -19.30
N LEU A 350 19.05 15.60 -19.71
CA LEU A 350 19.40 16.87 -20.33
C LEU A 350 20.16 17.80 -19.37
N ARG A 351 19.75 17.86 -18.10
CA ARG A 351 20.47 18.65 -17.08
C ARG A 351 21.89 18.13 -16.88
N ALA A 352 22.05 16.81 -16.80
CA ALA A 352 23.37 16.18 -16.69
C ALA A 352 24.26 16.48 -17.92
N SER A 353 23.72 16.42 -19.13
CA SER A 353 24.49 16.75 -20.34
C SER A 353 24.87 18.23 -20.42
N LEU A 354 24.09 19.12 -19.79
CA LEU A 354 24.38 20.55 -19.69
C LEU A 354 25.25 20.91 -18.47
N GLY A 355 25.76 19.94 -17.71
CA GLY A 355 26.55 20.17 -16.49
C GLY A 355 25.76 20.87 -15.37
N ARG A 356 24.42 20.88 -15.44
CA ARG A 356 23.57 21.53 -14.44
C ARG A 356 23.20 20.57 -13.34
N GLU A 357 23.73 20.79 -12.15
CA GLU A 357 23.33 20.05 -10.96
C GLU A 357 21.95 20.46 -10.45
N ARG A 358 21.33 19.58 -9.67
CA ARG A 358 20.05 19.87 -9.02
C ARG A 358 20.30 20.88 -7.91
N SER A 359 19.66 22.05 -7.99
CA SER A 359 19.84 23.10 -6.99
C SER A 359 19.58 22.59 -5.57
N SER A 360 20.50 22.91 -4.66
CA SER A 360 20.39 22.66 -3.21
C SER A 360 19.70 23.81 -2.47
N ASN A 361 19.39 24.90 -3.16
CA ASN A 361 18.73 26.06 -2.57
C ASN A 361 17.35 25.69 -2.02
N PHE A 362 17.08 26.13 -0.79
CA PHE A 362 15.84 25.84 -0.07
C PHE A 362 14.58 26.19 -0.87
N VAL A 363 14.56 27.34 -1.56
CA VAL A 363 13.41 27.79 -2.36
C VAL A 363 13.13 26.81 -3.50
N TRP A 364 14.16 26.44 -4.27
CA TRP A 364 14.01 25.49 -5.38
C TRP A 364 13.64 24.09 -4.92
N VAL A 365 14.15 23.67 -3.75
CA VAL A 365 13.76 22.41 -3.11
C VAL A 365 12.28 22.45 -2.74
N SER A 366 11.82 23.50 -2.07
CA SER A 366 10.44 23.65 -1.62
C SER A 366 9.46 23.73 -2.80
N LEU A 367 9.81 24.46 -3.86
CA LEU A 367 9.04 24.49 -5.11
C LEU A 367 8.97 23.10 -5.77
N GLY A 368 10.08 22.35 -5.78
CA GLY A 368 10.10 20.99 -6.29
C GLY A 368 9.22 20.03 -5.49
N VAL A 369 9.19 20.17 -4.16
CA VAL A 369 8.29 19.40 -3.28
C VAL A 369 6.84 19.77 -3.54
N ALA A 370 6.50 21.06 -3.59
CA ALA A 370 5.15 21.54 -3.86
C ALA A 370 4.64 21.05 -5.23
N ALA A 371 5.47 21.19 -6.29
CA ALA A 371 5.12 20.70 -7.62
C ALA A 371 4.93 19.18 -7.65
N THR A 372 5.77 18.42 -6.94
CA THR A 372 5.62 16.96 -6.81
C THR A 372 4.31 16.60 -6.10
N PHE A 373 3.98 17.31 -5.02
CA PHE A 373 2.74 17.08 -4.27
C PHE A 373 1.49 17.38 -5.10
N VAL A 374 1.49 18.46 -5.89
CA VAL A 374 0.40 18.77 -6.84
C VAL A 374 0.24 17.65 -7.87
N MET A 375 1.33 17.17 -8.46
CA MET A 375 1.28 16.05 -9.41
C MET A 375 0.75 14.76 -8.78
N VAL A 376 1.12 14.50 -7.51
CA VAL A 376 0.59 13.39 -6.73
C VAL A 376 -0.91 13.55 -6.46
N CYS A 377 -1.39 14.76 -6.17
CA CYS A 377 -2.82 15.05 -6.01
C CYS A 377 -3.60 14.82 -7.31
N LEU A 378 -3.06 15.21 -8.46
CA LEU A 378 -3.67 14.90 -9.76
C LEU A 378 -3.75 13.39 -10.03
N ALA A 379 -2.73 12.63 -9.66
CA ALA A 379 -2.81 11.18 -9.69
C ALA A 379 -3.90 10.67 -8.73
N TRP A 380 -3.98 11.21 -7.51
CA TRP A 380 -5.02 10.81 -6.55
C TRP A 380 -6.45 11.09 -7.00
N LEU A 381 -6.68 12.14 -7.79
CA LEU A 381 -7.97 12.37 -8.44
C LEU A 381 -8.36 11.18 -9.35
N LEU A 382 -7.43 10.69 -10.17
CA LEU A 382 -7.66 9.50 -11.00
C LEU A 382 -7.90 8.25 -10.15
N PHE A 383 -7.26 8.15 -8.99
CA PHE A 383 -7.39 7.00 -8.10
C PHE A 383 -8.73 6.96 -7.36
N ARG A 384 -9.27 8.13 -6.96
CA ARG A 384 -10.55 8.21 -6.21
C ARG A 384 -11.79 8.26 -7.10
N ALA A 385 -11.68 8.86 -8.28
CA ALA A 385 -12.83 9.09 -9.14
C ALA A 385 -13.48 7.76 -9.58
N PRO A 386 -14.83 7.67 -9.58
CA PRO A 386 -15.53 6.45 -10.03
C PRO A 386 -15.33 6.12 -11.52
N SER A 387 -15.03 7.12 -12.35
CA SER A 387 -14.79 6.94 -13.77
C SER A 387 -13.89 8.04 -14.34
N LEU A 388 -13.34 7.80 -15.53
CA LEU A 388 -12.55 8.81 -16.25
C LEU A 388 -13.38 10.06 -16.60
N GLY A 389 -14.68 9.89 -16.88
CA GLY A 389 -15.59 11.00 -17.15
C GLY A 389 -15.75 11.91 -15.93
N VAL A 390 -15.94 11.32 -14.75
CA VAL A 390 -16.04 12.06 -13.49
C VAL A 390 -14.71 12.76 -13.15
N ALA A 391 -13.58 12.05 -13.29
CA ALA A 391 -12.25 12.65 -13.08
C ALA A 391 -12.04 13.88 -13.98
N TRP A 392 -12.40 13.77 -15.26
CA TRP A 392 -12.30 14.89 -16.21
C TRP A 392 -13.24 16.05 -15.88
N GLY A 393 -14.47 15.74 -15.42
CA GLY A 393 -15.41 16.74 -14.92
C GLY A 393 -14.80 17.58 -13.78
N PHE A 394 -14.19 16.91 -12.79
CA PHE A 394 -13.51 17.60 -11.70
C PHE A 394 -12.32 18.45 -12.14
N VAL A 395 -11.50 17.97 -13.08
CA VAL A 395 -10.40 18.76 -13.66
C VAL A 395 -10.95 20.04 -14.31
N ARG A 396 -12.02 19.94 -15.09
CA ARG A 396 -12.64 21.12 -15.73
C ARG A 396 -13.12 22.13 -14.71
N VAL A 397 -13.81 21.68 -13.67
CA VAL A 397 -14.34 22.54 -12.61
C VAL A 397 -13.22 23.27 -11.88
N ALA A 398 -12.12 22.57 -11.55
CA ALA A 398 -10.94 23.17 -10.94
C ALA A 398 -10.29 24.24 -11.84
N ILE A 399 -10.15 23.97 -13.14
CA ILE A 399 -9.59 24.93 -14.12
C ILE A 399 -10.50 26.16 -14.26
N GLN A 400 -11.81 25.96 -14.38
CA GLN A 400 -12.79 27.04 -14.47
C GLN A 400 -12.78 27.92 -13.22
N GLY A 401 -12.69 27.31 -12.04
CA GLY A 401 -12.57 28.05 -10.78
C GLY A 401 -11.27 28.85 -10.67
N ALA A 402 -10.14 28.30 -11.11
CA ALA A 402 -8.87 29.02 -11.15
C ALA A 402 -8.93 30.26 -12.07
N ALA A 403 -9.73 30.20 -13.13
CA ALA A 403 -9.94 31.31 -14.06
C ALA A 403 -10.95 32.37 -13.56
N ASN A 404 -11.79 32.04 -12.56
CA ASN A 404 -12.81 32.94 -12.04
C ASN A 404 -12.65 33.18 -10.52
N PRO A 405 -12.04 34.31 -10.09
CA PRO A 405 -11.84 34.64 -8.69
C PRO A 405 -13.13 34.68 -7.84
N ALA A 406 -14.29 34.94 -8.46
CA ALA A 406 -15.57 34.94 -7.75
C ALA A 406 -15.96 33.54 -7.21
N SER A 407 -15.47 32.47 -7.84
CA SER A 407 -15.72 31.08 -7.41
C SER A 407 -15.06 30.72 -6.07
N TRP A 408 -14.17 31.57 -5.56
CA TRP A 408 -13.48 31.41 -4.28
C TRP A 408 -14.09 32.27 -3.16
N ARG A 409 -15.20 32.96 -3.42
CA ARG A 409 -15.92 33.79 -2.42
C ARG A 409 -17.07 33.05 -1.73
N ASP A 410 -17.14 31.73 -1.88
CA ASP A 410 -18.13 30.90 -1.20
C ASP A 410 -17.86 30.92 0.32
N PRO A 411 -18.84 31.30 1.17
CA PRO A 411 -18.69 31.22 2.62
C PRO A 411 -18.33 29.83 3.14
N ALA A 412 -18.74 28.76 2.44
CA ALA A 412 -18.42 27.38 2.79
C ALA A 412 -16.90 27.10 2.70
N LEU A 413 -16.16 27.82 1.85
CA LEU A 413 -14.73 27.64 1.67
C LEU A 413 -13.96 27.66 3.00
N LEU A 414 -14.28 28.59 3.89
CA LEU A 414 -13.56 28.71 5.17
C LEU A 414 -13.84 27.52 6.09
N ILE A 415 -15.07 27.00 6.07
CA ILE A 415 -15.48 25.84 6.86
C ILE A 415 -14.81 24.59 6.31
N ASP A 416 -14.92 24.37 4.99
CA ASP A 416 -14.31 23.23 4.30
C ASP A 416 -12.79 23.23 4.47
N ALA A 417 -12.14 24.40 4.28
CA ALA A 417 -10.70 24.52 4.46
C ALA A 417 -10.28 24.30 5.91
N ALA A 418 -11.01 24.84 6.89
CA ALA A 418 -10.73 24.61 8.30
C ALA A 418 -10.83 23.12 8.65
N PHE A 419 -11.87 22.43 8.17
CA PHE A 419 -12.04 20.98 8.35
C PHE A 419 -10.87 20.20 7.73
N VAL A 420 -10.57 20.42 6.45
CA VAL A 420 -9.48 19.70 5.75
C VAL A 420 -8.13 19.97 6.42
N LEU A 421 -7.83 21.23 6.78
CA LEU A 421 -6.57 21.60 7.41
C LEU A 421 -6.44 21.05 8.83
N HIS A 422 -7.55 20.93 9.58
CA HIS A 422 -7.54 20.33 10.92
C HIS A 422 -7.00 18.90 10.91
N PHE A 423 -7.41 18.08 9.93
CA PHE A 423 -6.93 16.69 9.81
C PHE A 423 -5.66 16.54 8.96
N LEU A 424 -5.43 17.40 7.97
CA LEU A 424 -4.23 17.36 7.12
C LEU A 424 -2.99 17.93 7.81
N GLY A 425 -3.15 18.92 8.70
CA GLY A 425 -2.06 19.53 9.47
C GLY A 425 -1.23 18.51 10.24
N PRO A 426 -1.83 17.65 11.09
CA PRO A 426 -1.13 16.59 11.79
C PRO A 426 -0.38 15.63 10.85
N ILE A 427 -0.94 15.30 9.68
CA ILE A 427 -0.27 14.45 8.67
C ILE A 427 1.04 15.09 8.19
N LEU A 428 1.00 16.38 7.85
CA LEU A 428 2.18 17.10 7.38
C LEU A 428 3.23 17.22 8.49
N ILE A 429 2.81 17.48 9.74
CA ILE A 429 3.69 17.52 10.90
C ILE A 429 4.38 16.18 11.11
N LEU A 430 3.65 15.06 11.09
CA LEU A 430 4.21 13.71 11.24
C LEU A 430 5.27 13.43 10.17
N GLN A 431 5.00 13.78 8.92
CA GLN A 431 5.93 13.56 7.82
C GLN A 431 7.15 14.48 7.90
N ALA A 432 6.98 15.73 8.34
CA ALA A 432 8.07 16.67 8.59
C ALA A 432 8.98 16.17 9.73
N VAL A 433 8.40 15.72 10.85
CA VAL A 433 9.12 15.11 11.97
C VAL A 433 9.88 13.87 11.50
N ARG A 434 9.24 12.97 10.74
CA ARG A 434 9.90 11.76 10.20
C ARG A 434 11.09 12.10 9.31
N ARG A 435 11.02 13.19 8.54
CA ARG A 435 12.11 13.69 7.69
C ARG A 435 13.24 14.34 8.49
N ALA A 436 12.90 15.07 9.55
CA ALA A 436 13.87 15.78 10.39
C ALA A 436 14.68 14.82 11.29
N LEU A 437 14.08 13.69 11.67
CA LEU A 437 14.76 12.69 12.49
C LEU A 437 15.79 11.90 11.65
N PRO A 438 17.04 11.75 12.13
CA PRO A 438 18.05 10.95 11.45
C PRO A 438 17.60 9.49 11.24
N GLN A 439 18.01 8.91 10.11
CA GLN A 439 17.80 7.49 9.84
C GLN A 439 18.58 6.63 10.86
N PRO A 440 18.05 5.46 11.27
CA PRO A 440 18.78 4.56 12.16
C PRO A 440 20.12 4.15 11.54
N GLY A 441 21.23 4.30 12.29
CA GLY A 441 22.56 3.81 11.88
C GLY A 441 23.62 4.87 11.59
N THR A 442 23.33 6.16 11.69
CA THR A 442 24.37 7.23 11.69
C THR A 442 24.92 7.45 13.11
N GLU A 443 26.15 7.95 13.27
CA GLU A 443 26.72 8.27 14.60
C GLU A 443 25.85 9.26 15.40
N THR A 444 25.15 10.15 14.70
CA THR A 444 24.13 11.05 15.26
C THR A 444 22.84 10.35 15.71
N ALA A 445 22.58 9.11 15.30
CA ALA A 445 21.34 8.39 15.59
C ALA A 445 21.22 7.93 17.05
N GLN A 446 22.34 7.73 17.76
CA GLN A 446 22.30 7.34 19.18
C GLN A 446 21.87 8.50 20.09
N ALA A 447 22.36 9.72 19.83
CA ALA A 447 21.94 10.93 20.56
C ALA A 447 20.47 11.29 20.27
N HIS A 448 20.01 11.08 19.03
CA HIS A 448 18.64 11.36 18.61
C HIS A 448 17.64 10.24 18.86
N ALA A 449 18.09 9.05 19.31
CA ALA A 449 17.21 7.95 19.67
C ALA A 449 16.25 8.35 20.80
N ARG A 450 16.72 9.15 21.77
CA ARG A 450 15.91 9.71 22.86
C ARG A 450 14.91 10.75 22.38
N THR A 451 15.30 11.63 21.46
CA THR A 451 14.38 12.62 20.88
C THR A 451 13.31 11.95 20.03
N ARG A 452 13.68 10.93 19.25
CA ARG A 452 12.76 10.12 18.44
C ARG A 452 11.77 9.35 19.31
N SER A 453 12.21 8.81 20.45
CA SER A 453 11.31 8.14 21.39
C SER A 453 10.40 9.15 22.08
N TYR A 454 10.90 10.30 22.53
CA TYR A 454 10.09 11.33 23.21
C TYR A 454 9.00 11.91 22.29
N VAL A 455 9.35 12.33 21.07
CA VAL A 455 8.37 12.82 20.09
C VAL A 455 7.38 11.71 19.70
N GLY A 456 7.88 10.49 19.52
CA GLY A 456 7.03 9.33 19.27
C GLY A 456 6.05 9.03 20.41
N TRP A 457 6.43 9.31 21.66
CA TRP A 457 5.59 9.18 22.85
C TRP A 457 4.57 10.30 22.96
N MET A 458 4.98 11.55 22.74
CA MET A 458 4.03 12.67 22.71
C MET A 458 2.95 12.47 21.66
N ILE A 459 3.33 12.00 20.46
CA ILE A 459 2.37 11.66 19.41
C ILE A 459 1.45 10.53 19.86
N ALA A 460 1.99 9.48 20.51
CA ALA A 460 1.17 8.37 20.98
C ALA A 460 0.21 8.77 22.12
N VAL A 461 0.62 9.65 23.03
CA VAL A 461 -0.22 10.18 24.10
C VAL A 461 -1.30 11.10 23.54
N TYR A 462 -0.92 12.02 22.65
CA TYR A 462 -1.89 12.86 21.93
C TYR A 462 -2.90 12.00 21.16
N ALA A 463 -2.40 10.99 20.43
CA ALA A 463 -3.21 10.03 19.71
C ALA A 463 -4.20 9.32 20.65
N LEU A 464 -3.73 8.87 21.82
CA LEU A 464 -4.58 8.24 22.82
C LEU A 464 -5.66 9.19 23.34
N ILE A 465 -5.30 10.44 23.65
CA ILE A 465 -6.26 11.46 24.09
C ILE A 465 -7.29 11.73 23.01
N ALA A 466 -6.85 11.94 21.76
CA ALA A 466 -7.74 12.19 20.62
C ALA A 466 -8.70 11.03 20.35
N LEU A 467 -8.24 9.78 20.52
CA LEU A 467 -9.10 8.59 20.40
C LEU A 467 -10.25 8.58 21.41
N PHE A 468 -10.11 9.19 22.58
CA PHE A 468 -11.18 9.27 23.58
C PHE A 468 -11.96 10.59 23.55
N ALA A 469 -11.40 11.65 22.96
CA ALA A 469 -11.95 12.99 22.99
C ALA A 469 -12.78 13.35 21.74
N GLU A 470 -12.49 12.74 20.58
CA GLU A 470 -13.15 13.08 19.32
C GLU A 470 -14.22 12.05 18.93
N PRO A 471 -15.41 12.48 18.47
CA PRO A 471 -16.41 11.56 17.94
C PRO A 471 -15.86 10.85 16.69
N HIS A 472 -15.89 9.51 16.70
CA HIS A 472 -15.52 8.71 15.53
C HIS A 472 -16.65 8.77 14.50
N ALA A 473 -16.39 9.39 13.35
CA ALA A 473 -17.39 9.51 12.29
C ALA A 473 -17.80 8.15 11.69
N GLN A 474 -16.88 7.18 11.60
CA GLN A 474 -17.12 5.86 11.01
C GLN A 474 -16.34 4.74 11.74
N PRO A 475 -16.86 4.20 12.87
CA PRO A 475 -16.13 3.24 13.71
C PRO A 475 -15.79 1.91 13.04
N ASP A 476 -16.56 1.52 12.01
CA ASP A 476 -16.42 0.26 11.28
C ASP A 476 -15.97 0.47 9.82
N ALA A 477 -15.41 1.63 9.49
CA ALA A 477 -14.95 1.92 8.14
C ALA A 477 -13.89 0.90 7.69
N PRO A 478 -14.11 0.18 6.56
CA PRO A 478 -13.12 -0.74 6.06
C PRO A 478 -11.83 0.00 5.64
N PHE A 479 -10.77 -0.76 5.45
CA PHE A 479 -9.55 -0.25 4.84
C PHE A 479 -9.84 0.22 3.40
N ILE A 480 -9.29 1.37 3.00
CA ILE A 480 -9.62 2.08 1.76
C ILE A 480 -9.38 1.22 0.51
N TYR A 481 -8.37 0.35 0.52
CA TYR A 481 -8.11 -0.53 -0.62
C TYR A 481 -9.12 -1.66 -0.79
N PHE A 482 -10.01 -1.92 0.18
CA PHE A 482 -11.11 -2.87 -0.02
C PHE A 482 -12.25 -2.25 -0.81
N GLN A 483 -12.21 -0.94 -1.09
CA GLN A 483 -13.21 -0.23 -1.89
C GLN A 483 -12.88 -0.26 -3.40
N PHE A 484 -11.73 -0.81 -3.81
CA PHE A 484 -11.18 -0.70 -5.16
C PHE A 484 -10.96 -2.04 -5.86
#